data_AF-A0A9X4BH76-F1
#
_entry.id   AF-A0A9X4BH76-F1
#
_cell.length_a   1.000
_cell.length_b   1.000
_cell.length_c   1.000
_cell.angle_alpha   90.00
_cell.angle_beta   90.00
_cell.angle_gamma   90.00
#
_symmetry.space_group_name_H-M   'P 1'
#
loop_
_entity.id
_entity.type
_entity.pdbx_description
1 polymer ?
#
loop_
_entity_poly.entity_id
_entity_poly.type
_entity_poly.pdbx_seq_one_letter_code
_entity_poly.pdbx_strand_id
1 'polypeptide(L)'
;MVIRDLRFYYKKYEALKGINMALFDKHVTAFIGPSGCGKSTLLRVLNRMYQLYPGQHATGEIIVDGQNILDPKLDLNLLRAKIGMVFQKPTPFPMS
;
A
#
# COMPACT_ATOMS: atom_id res chain seq x y z
N MET A 1 -12.03 -4.09 1.98
CA MET A 1 -11.20 -2.89 1.70
C MET A 1 -11.61 -2.30 0.36
N VAL A 2 -11.67 -0.99 0.23
CA VAL A 2 -12.03 -0.30 -1.04
C VAL A 2 -10.97 0.74 -1.38
N ILE A 3 -10.54 0.80 -2.63
CA ILE A 3 -9.56 1.74 -3.15
C ILE A 3 -10.24 2.60 -4.21
N ARG A 4 -10.13 3.93 -4.09
CA ARG A 4 -10.76 4.92 -5.00
C ARG A 4 -9.74 5.95 -5.45
N ASP A 5 -9.65 6.12 -6.77
CA ASP A 5 -8.71 7.02 -7.47
C ASP A 5 -7.31 7.05 -6.84
N LEU A 6 -6.78 5.88 -6.48
CA LEU A 6 -5.48 5.81 -5.83
C LEU A 6 -4.39 6.17 -6.83
N ARG A 7 -3.70 7.26 -6.54
CA ARG A 7 -2.51 7.71 -7.27
C ARG A 7 -1.31 7.69 -6.36
N PHE A 8 -0.16 7.35 -6.93
CA PHE A 8 1.08 7.30 -6.17
C PHE A 8 2.25 7.82 -6.98
N TYR A 9 3.08 8.62 -6.32
CA TYR A 9 4.16 9.34 -6.97
C TYR A 9 5.49 9.04 -6.28
N TYR A 10 6.48 8.66 -7.09
CA TYR A 10 7.90 8.73 -6.71
C TYR A 10 8.44 10.08 -7.19
N LYS A 11 8.56 11.06 -6.28
CA LYS A 11 8.91 12.44 -6.62
C LYS A 11 7.94 12.99 -7.68
N LYS A 12 8.42 13.20 -8.91
CA LYS A 12 7.62 13.72 -10.04
C LYS A 12 7.00 12.61 -10.91
N TYR A 13 7.35 11.34 -10.68
CA TYR A 13 6.90 10.22 -11.50
C TYR A 13 5.67 9.54 -10.90
N GLU A 14 4.54 9.56 -11.62
CA GLU A 14 3.30 8.88 -11.24
C GLU A 14 3.38 7.38 -11.58
N ALA A 15 3.54 6.55 -10.54
CA ALA A 15 3.67 5.09 -10.69
C ALA A 15 2.34 4.35 -10.60
N LEU A 16 1.37 4.87 -9.85
CA LEU A 16 -0.02 4.37 -9.84
C LEU A 16 -0.92 5.48 -10.37
N LYS A 17 -1.74 5.17 -11.37
CA LYS A 17 -2.51 6.14 -12.14
C LYS A 17 -4.01 5.91 -11.96
N GLY A 18 -4.56 6.35 -10.83
CA GLY A 18 -6.01 6.32 -10.57
C GLY A 18 -6.57 4.90 -10.42
N ILE A 19 -6.00 4.12 -9.51
CA ILE A 19 -6.44 2.73 -9.26
C ILE A 19 -7.78 2.76 -8.51
N ASN A 20 -8.77 2.04 -9.04
CA ASN A 20 -10.08 1.83 -8.43
C ASN A 20 -10.32 0.33 -8.30
N MET A 21 -10.55 -0.16 -7.07
CA MET A 21 -10.85 -1.57 -6.86
C MET A 21 -11.45 -1.86 -5.48
N ALA A 22 -12.09 -3.02 -5.35
CA ALA A 22 -12.51 -3.58 -4.07
C ALA A 22 -11.75 -4.88 -3.79
N LEU A 23 -11.34 -5.05 -2.54
CA LEU A 23 -10.80 -6.29 -1.99
C LEU A 23 -11.79 -6.82 -0.95
N PHE A 24 -12.34 -8.00 -1.23
CA PHE A 24 -13.36 -8.61 -0.40
C PHE A 24 -12.76 -9.28 0.83
N ASP A 25 -13.48 -9.21 1.95
CA ASP A 25 -13.06 -9.85 3.19
C ASP A 25 -12.99 -11.38 3.02
N LYS A 26 -11.99 -12.03 3.63
CA LYS A 26 -11.74 -13.49 3.54
C LYS A 26 -11.55 -14.04 2.13
N HIS A 27 -11.06 -13.22 1.20
CA HIS A 27 -10.74 -13.65 -0.17
C HIS A 27 -9.24 -13.60 -0.46
N VAL A 28 -8.74 -14.64 -1.13
CA VAL A 28 -7.41 -14.60 -1.72
C VAL A 28 -7.50 -13.84 -3.04
N THR A 29 -6.84 -12.69 -3.13
CA THR A 29 -6.79 -11.89 -4.36
C THR A 29 -5.37 -11.91 -4.93
N ALA A 30 -5.25 -12.29 -6.21
CA ALA A 30 -3.98 -12.29 -6.92
C ALA A 30 -3.85 -11.07 -7.83
N PHE A 31 -2.69 -10.41 -7.80
CA PHE A 31 -2.34 -9.31 -8.71
C PHE A 31 -1.31 -9.80 -9.73
N ILE A 32 -1.70 -9.88 -10.99
CA ILE A 32 -0.83 -10.39 -12.08
C ILE A 32 -0.60 -9.27 -13.09
N GLY A 33 0.64 -9.17 -13.57
CA GLY A 33 1.03 -8.18 -14.59
C GLY A 33 2.53 -8.16 -14.83
N PRO A 34 3.03 -7.47 -15.87
CA PRO A 34 4.44 -7.42 -16.20
C PRO A 34 5.29 -6.72 -15.13
N SER A 35 6.61 -6.90 -15.18
CA SER A 35 7.51 -6.15 -14.29
C SER A 35 7.33 -4.63 -14.49
N GLY A 36 7.43 -3.86 -13.42
CA GLY A 36 7.27 -2.40 -13.47
C GLY A 36 5.83 -1.89 -13.51
N CYS A 37 4.80 -2.73 -13.65
CA CYS A 37 3.41 -2.28 -13.74
C CYS A 37 2.79 -1.74 -12.43
N GLY A 38 3.55 -1.66 -11.34
CA GLY A 38 3.11 -1.05 -10.08
C GLY A 38 2.62 -2.00 -8.97
N LYS A 39 2.62 -3.33 -9.16
CA LYS A 39 2.17 -4.30 -8.13
C LYS A 39 2.80 -4.08 -6.75
N SER A 40 4.13 -4.09 -6.68
CA SER A 40 4.85 -3.89 -5.41
C SER A 40 4.65 -2.49 -4.84
N THR A 41 4.43 -1.50 -5.72
CA THR A 41 4.11 -0.12 -5.30
C THR A 41 2.73 -0.08 -4.64
N LEU A 42 1.71 -0.73 -5.22
CA LEU A 42 0.38 -0.84 -4.63
C LEU A 42 0.44 -1.47 -3.23
N LEU A 43 1.14 -2.59 -3.07
CA LEU A 43 1.31 -3.25 -1.77
C LEU A 43 2.00 -2.36 -0.74
N ARG A 44 3.03 -1.59 -1.13
CA ARG A 44 3.71 -0.64 -0.24
C ARG A 44 2.82 0.50 0.22
N VAL A 45 1.88 0.94 -0.62
CA VAL A 45 0.92 1.99 -0.28
C VAL A 45 -0.10 1.49 0.75
N LEU A 46 -0.59 0.26 0.60
CA LEU A 46 -1.53 -0.34 1.56
C LEU A 46 -0.99 -0.36 2.99
N ASN A 47 0.32 -0.55 3.18
CA ASN A 47 0.96 -0.53 4.50
C ASN A 47 1.68 0.80 4.83
N ARG A 48 1.47 1.85 4.02
CA ARG A 48 2.08 3.19 4.14
C ARG A 48 3.60 3.19 4.36
N MET A 49 4.30 2.23 3.78
CA MET A 49 5.77 2.15 3.92
C MET A 49 6.50 3.25 3.16
N TYR A 50 5.86 3.83 2.14
CA TYR A 50 6.43 4.91 1.35
C TYR A 50 6.75 6.17 2.18
N GLN A 51 6.07 6.38 3.32
CA GLN A 51 6.31 7.54 4.19
C GLN A 51 7.71 7.55 4.81
N LEU A 52 8.42 6.42 4.80
CA LEU A 52 9.82 6.34 5.22
C LEU A 52 10.79 6.98 4.21
N TYR A 53 10.32 7.33 3.02
CA TYR A 53 11.14 7.82 1.92
C TYR A 53 10.72 9.22 1.47
N PRO A 54 11.61 10.22 1.52
CA PRO A 54 11.30 11.59 1.10
C PRO A 54 10.83 11.68 -0.36
N GLY A 55 9.86 12.57 -0.61
CA GLY A 55 9.33 12.84 -1.94
C GLY A 55 8.37 11.77 -2.48
N GLN A 56 7.97 10.79 -1.67
CA GLN A 56 6.92 9.84 -2.03
C GLN A 56 5.58 10.26 -1.42
N HIS A 57 4.51 10.25 -2.21
CA HIS A 57 3.18 10.58 -1.72
C HIS A 57 2.09 9.79 -2.46
N ALA A 58 0.96 9.62 -1.78
CA ALA A 58 -0.24 8.97 -2.29
C ALA A 58 -1.43 9.92 -2.17
N THR A 59 -2.35 9.86 -3.14
CA THR A 59 -3.63 10.60 -3.10
C THR A 59 -4.78 9.65 -3.44
N GLY A 60 -6.02 10.09 -3.20
CA GLY A 60 -7.22 9.26 -3.33
C GLY A 60 -7.64 8.70 -1.97
N GLU A 61 -8.30 7.55 -1.98
CA GLU A 61 -8.85 6.94 -0.77
C GLU A 61 -8.57 5.44 -0.72
N ILE A 62 -8.19 4.96 0.47
CA ILE A 62 -8.07 3.54 0.75
C ILE A 62 -8.82 3.26 2.05
N ILE A 63 -10.00 2.66 1.94
CA ILE A 63 -10.88 2.40 3.06
C ILE A 63 -10.62 0.99 3.61
N VAL A 64 -10.16 0.93 4.86
CA VAL A 64 -9.94 -0.29 5.65
C VAL A 64 -10.71 -0.14 6.96
N ASP A 65 -11.56 -1.11 7.29
CA ASP A 65 -12.40 -1.07 8.49
C ASP A 65 -13.18 0.25 8.68
N GLY A 66 -13.66 0.83 7.57
CA GLY A 66 -14.42 2.10 7.57
C GLY A 66 -13.58 3.37 7.70
N GLN A 67 -12.25 3.26 7.76
CA GLN A 67 -11.33 4.40 7.88
C GLN A 67 -10.48 4.58 6.63
N ASN A 68 -10.28 5.83 6.20
CA ASN A 68 -9.33 6.12 5.13
C ASN A 68 -7.91 6.04 5.68
N ILE A 69 -7.15 5.03 5.26
CA ILE A 69 -5.80 4.83 5.80
C ILE A 69 -4.83 5.91 5.34
N LEU A 70 -5.13 6.71 4.31
CA LEU A 70 -4.29 7.82 3.87
C LEU A 70 -4.43 9.08 4.73
N ASP A 71 -5.39 9.12 5.67
CA ASP A 71 -5.55 10.25 6.58
C ASP A 71 -4.27 10.44 7.43
N PRO A 72 -3.68 11.66 7.48
CA PRO A 72 -2.52 11.94 8.29
C PRO A 72 -2.75 11.75 9.80
N LYS A 73 -4.00 11.77 10.28
CA LYS A 73 -4.36 11.58 11.69
C LYS A 73 -4.43 10.11 12.11
N LEU A 74 -4.37 9.18 11.16
CA LEU A 74 -4.41 7.75 11.46
C LEU A 74 -3.14 7.30 12.19
N ASP A 75 -3.29 6.48 13.23
CA ASP A 75 -2.17 5.81 13.86
C ASP A 75 -1.58 4.72 12.94
N LEU A 76 -0.35 4.96 12.47
CA LEU A 76 0.37 4.05 11.58
C LEU A 76 0.75 2.73 12.25
N ASN A 77 0.97 2.71 13.57
CA ASN A 77 1.32 1.50 14.28
C ASN A 77 0.13 0.55 14.33
N LEU A 78 -1.07 1.08 14.60
CA LEU A 78 -2.31 0.30 14.56
C LEU A 78 -2.60 -0.24 13.15
N LEU A 79 -2.37 0.56 12.11
CA LEU A 79 -2.50 0.11 10.73
C LEU A 79 -1.55 -1.06 10.42
N ARG A 80 -0.26 -0.92 10.79
CA ARG A 80 0.77 -1.93 10.53
C ARG A 80 0.60 -3.20 11.36
N ALA A 81 -0.02 -3.12 12.53
CA ALA A 81 -0.42 -4.29 13.32
C ALA A 81 -1.52 -5.12 12.62
N LYS A 82 -2.38 -4.48 11.83
CA LYS A 82 -3.44 -5.14 11.06
C LYS A 82 -2.97 -5.66 9.70
N ILE A 83 -1.96 -5.03 9.09
CA ILE A 83 -1.47 -5.36 7.75
C ILE A 83 -0.10 -6.05 7.84
N GLY A 84 -0.12 -7.38 7.77
CA GLY A 84 1.09 -8.19 7.60
C GLY A 84 1.63 -8.07 6.17
N MET A 85 2.94 -7.87 6.03
CA MET A 85 3.61 -7.78 4.73
C MET A 85 4.81 -8.72 4.68
N VAL A 86 4.81 -9.63 3.69
CA VAL A 86 5.95 -10.50 3.38
C VAL A 86 6.59 -9.99 2.09
N PHE A 87 7.86 -9.57 2.18
CA PHE A 87 8.58 -9.04 1.03
C PHE A 87 9.12 -10.16 0.15
N GLN A 88 9.24 -9.88 -1.15
CA GLN A 88 9.83 -10.79 -2.12
C GLN A 88 11.24 -11.25 -1.70
N LYS A 89 12.04 -10.36 -1.11
CA LYS A 89 13.31 -10.69 -0.47
C LYS A 89 13.13 -10.57 1.04
N PRO A 90 13.09 -11.68 1.79
CA PRO A 90 13.00 -11.62 3.25
C PRO A 90 14.28 -11.02 3.82
N THR A 91 14.16 -10.26 4.91
CA THR A 91 15.29 -9.69 5.65
C THR A 91 15.29 -10.34 7.04
N PRO A 92 15.91 -11.53 7.20
CA PRO A 92 15.95 -12.20 8.48
C PRO A 92 16.80 -11.38 9.46
N PHE A 93 16.32 -11.24 10.69
CA PHE A 93 17.20 -10.82 11.78
C PHE A 93 18.14 -11.97 12.12
N PRO A 94 19.40 -11.70 12.51
CA PRO A 94 20.29 -12.75 13.01
C PRO A 94 19.59 -13.46 14.18
N MET A 95 19.49 -14.78 14.09
CA MET A 95 18.97 -15.59 15.19
C MET A 95 19.99 -15.54 16.33
N SER A 96 19.49 -15.34 17.56
CA SER A 96 20.26 -15.48 18.80
C SER A 96 20.56 -16.94 19.11
#